data_AF-A0A7W7YQ15-F1
#
_entry.id   AF-A0A7W7YQ15-F1
#
_cell.length_a   1.000
_cell.length_b   1.000
_cell.length_c   1.000
_cell.angle_alpha   90.00
_cell.angle_beta   90.00
_cell.angle_gamma   90.00
#
_symmetry.space_group_name_H-M   'P 1'
#
loop_
_entity.id
_entity.type
_entity.pdbx_description
1 polymer ?
#
loop_
_entity_poly.entity_id
_entity_poly.type
_entity_poly.pdbx_seq_one_letter_code
_entity_poly.pdbx_strand_id
1 'polypeptide(L)'
;MIRRLFTCLCLFTLAACGPVDREGVRLDHYETESTEDLVREIIRTLPDPNPGVPKSYSIALGEIVPNRDYTPASVAFLKRFDDLKLRLISASVLTTAQPDNMIVDPDQRIAVYVIQVRLMKALAADAWEYEAGWSYKKDFQRKKWLVKQVDGKNVVTDQGVLDGNWKAPTN
;
A
#
# COMPACT_ATOMS: atom_id res chain seq x y z
N MET A 1 4.87 -19.45 52.61
CA MET A 1 4.39 -18.30 51.80
C MET A 1 4.79 -18.49 50.34
N ILE A 2 4.13 -19.40 49.61
CA ILE A 2 4.52 -19.79 48.22
C ILE A 2 3.39 -19.55 47.19
N ARG A 3 2.27 -18.93 47.62
CA ARG A 3 1.03 -18.87 46.85
C ARG A 3 0.80 -17.56 46.08
N ARG A 4 1.82 -16.73 45.87
CA ARG A 4 1.68 -15.40 45.22
C ARG A 4 2.55 -15.18 43.99
N LEU A 5 3.26 -16.19 43.49
CA LEU A 5 4.18 -16.04 42.35
C LEU A 5 3.62 -16.47 40.99
N PHE A 6 2.37 -16.90 40.90
CA PHE A 6 1.78 -17.39 39.64
C PHE A 6 0.89 -16.39 38.91
N THR A 7 0.60 -15.22 39.48
CA THR A 7 -0.37 -14.28 38.89
C THR A 7 0.25 -13.24 37.93
N CYS A 8 1.57 -13.10 37.89
CA CYS A 8 2.24 -12.11 37.00
C CYS A 8 2.65 -12.66 35.63
N LEU A 9 2.55 -13.96 35.37
CA LEU A 9 3.01 -14.53 34.10
C LEU A 9 1.98 -14.41 32.95
N CYS A 10 0.72 -14.08 33.25
CA CYS A 10 -0.34 -13.96 32.24
C CYS A 10 -0.49 -12.55 31.64
N LEU A 11 0.30 -11.55 32.08
CA LEU A 11 0.21 -10.16 31.59
C LEU A 11 1.16 -9.85 30.41
N PHE A 12 2.03 -10.80 30.02
CA PHE A 12 2.94 -10.62 28.87
C PHE A 12 2.40 -11.20 27.56
N THR A 13 1.20 -11.74 27.55
CA THR A 13 0.49 -12.17 26.33
C THR A 13 -0.47 -11.10 25.82
N LEU A 14 -0.16 -9.81 26.04
CA LEU A 14 -0.80 -8.72 25.33
C LEU A 14 -0.41 -8.86 23.86
N ALA A 15 -1.30 -9.57 23.16
CA ALA A 15 -1.22 -9.92 21.77
C ALA A 15 -0.65 -8.75 20.96
N ALA A 16 0.42 -9.03 20.22
CA ALA A 16 0.85 -8.20 19.11
C ALA A 16 -0.19 -8.35 17.96
N CYS A 17 -1.45 -8.01 18.22
CA CYS A 17 -2.55 -7.93 17.27
C CYS A 17 -2.40 -6.64 16.46
N GLY A 18 -1.43 -6.63 15.55
CA GLY A 18 -1.40 -5.65 14.46
C GLY A 18 -2.24 -6.15 13.29
N PRO A 19 -2.69 -5.26 12.39
CA PRO A 19 -3.26 -5.65 11.12
C PRO A 19 -2.37 -6.65 10.38
N VAL A 20 -2.97 -7.74 9.89
CA VAL A 20 -2.30 -8.76 9.09
C VAL A 20 -2.96 -8.90 7.73
N ASP A 21 -2.18 -9.33 6.74
CA ASP A 21 -2.72 -9.72 5.44
C ASP A 21 -3.49 -11.04 5.51
N ARG A 22 -3.96 -11.51 4.35
CA ARG A 22 -4.69 -12.79 4.22
C ARG A 22 -3.83 -14.04 4.46
N GLU A 23 -2.51 -13.92 4.46
CA GLU A 23 -1.56 -14.99 4.77
C GLU A 23 -1.05 -14.91 6.23
N GLY A 24 -1.52 -13.93 7.02
CA GLY A 24 -1.16 -13.75 8.43
C GLY A 24 0.12 -12.93 8.65
N VAL A 25 0.68 -12.32 7.61
CA VAL A 25 1.87 -11.45 7.73
C VAL A 25 1.44 -10.07 8.20
N ARG A 26 2.16 -9.51 9.18
CA ARG A 26 1.89 -8.16 9.66
C ARG A 26 2.14 -7.12 8.57
N LEU A 27 1.20 -6.20 8.43
CA LEU A 27 1.26 -5.17 7.38
C LEU A 27 2.38 -4.16 7.61
N ASP A 28 2.81 -3.91 8.86
CA ASP A 28 3.95 -3.04 9.16
C ASP A 28 5.29 -3.57 8.65
N HIS A 29 5.40 -4.88 8.39
CA HIS A 29 6.60 -5.48 7.78
C HIS A 29 6.70 -5.23 6.28
N TYR A 30 5.68 -4.64 5.64
CA TYR A 30 5.69 -4.42 4.21
C TYR A 30 6.63 -3.27 3.81
N GLU A 31 7.09 -2.41 4.73
CA GLU A 31 7.89 -1.20 4.43
C GLU A 31 9.38 -1.50 4.17
N THR A 32 9.64 -2.39 3.20
CA THR A 32 10.97 -2.82 2.76
C THR A 32 11.49 -2.01 1.57
N GLU A 33 12.78 -2.15 1.24
CA GLU A 33 13.36 -1.59 0.01
C GLU A 33 12.67 -2.15 -1.25
N SER A 34 12.39 -3.46 -1.26
CA SER A 34 11.66 -4.11 -2.36
C SER A 34 10.26 -3.53 -2.58
N THR A 35 9.56 -3.20 -1.50
CA THR A 35 8.25 -2.54 -1.59
C THR A 35 8.36 -1.09 -2.04
N GLU A 36 9.42 -0.38 -1.64
CA GLU A 36 9.69 0.97 -2.14
C GLU A 36 9.86 0.95 -3.66
N ASP A 37 10.73 0.08 -4.19
CA ASP A 37 10.97 -0.04 -5.63
C ASP A 37 9.70 -0.44 -6.40
N LEU A 38 8.88 -1.34 -5.82
CA LEU A 38 7.57 -1.66 -6.36
C LEU A 38 6.67 -0.43 -6.45
N VAL A 39 6.56 0.35 -5.37
CA VAL A 39 5.69 1.53 -5.34
C VAL A 39 6.20 2.60 -6.33
N ARG A 40 7.52 2.78 -6.44
CA ARG A 40 8.12 3.66 -7.47
C ARG A 40 7.73 3.21 -8.86
N GLU A 41 7.81 1.91 -9.14
CA GLU A 41 7.42 1.35 -10.44
C GLU A 41 5.92 1.51 -10.72
N ILE A 42 5.06 1.32 -9.71
CA ILE A 42 3.63 1.60 -9.82
C ILE A 42 3.42 3.07 -10.18
N ILE A 43 4.00 4.01 -9.42
CA ILE A 43 3.87 5.46 -9.66
C ILE A 43 4.33 5.82 -11.08
N ARG A 44 5.47 5.28 -11.52
CA ARG A 44 6.04 5.51 -12.86
C ARG A 44 5.10 5.04 -13.97
N THR A 45 4.34 3.99 -13.73
CA THR A 45 3.46 3.34 -14.71
C THR A 45 1.98 3.69 -14.55
N LEU A 46 1.63 4.59 -13.62
CA LEU A 46 0.27 5.06 -13.44
C LEU A 46 -0.25 5.72 -14.73
N PRO A 47 -1.50 5.44 -15.13
CA PRO A 47 -2.13 6.23 -16.18
C PRO A 47 -2.34 7.67 -15.71
N ASP A 48 -2.45 8.60 -16.66
CA ASP A 48 -2.95 9.95 -16.39
C ASP A 48 -4.33 10.13 -17.05
N PRO A 49 -5.43 9.76 -16.37
CA PRO A 49 -6.78 9.90 -16.90
C PRO A 49 -7.22 11.36 -17.03
N ASN A 50 -6.54 12.29 -16.35
CA ASN A 50 -6.83 13.72 -16.43
C ASN A 50 -5.51 14.51 -16.50
N PRO A 51 -4.88 14.56 -17.69
CA PRO A 51 -3.61 15.25 -17.88
C PRO A 51 -3.69 16.71 -17.42
N GLY A 52 -2.65 17.17 -16.71
CA GLY A 52 -2.54 18.54 -16.21
C GLY A 52 -3.37 18.85 -14.96
N VAL A 53 -4.24 17.94 -14.50
CA VAL A 53 -4.93 18.10 -13.21
C VAL A 53 -3.99 17.67 -12.08
N PRO A 54 -3.76 18.52 -11.05
CA PRO A 54 -2.99 18.14 -9.87
C PRO A 54 -3.57 16.92 -9.16
N LYS A 55 -2.69 16.07 -8.63
CA LYS A 55 -3.07 14.82 -7.97
C LYS A 55 -2.27 14.67 -6.68
N SER A 56 -2.96 14.23 -5.64
CA SER A 56 -2.33 13.72 -4.43
C SER A 56 -2.15 12.21 -4.54
N TYR A 57 -1.22 11.65 -3.77
CA TYR A 57 -0.89 10.24 -3.73
C TYR A 57 -0.93 9.75 -2.30
N SER A 58 -1.36 8.53 -2.08
CA SER A 58 -1.35 7.88 -0.78
C SER A 58 -0.95 6.42 -0.92
N ILE A 59 -0.27 5.89 0.08
CA ILE A 59 0.17 4.50 0.11
C ILE A 59 -0.49 3.83 1.32
N ALA A 60 -1.19 2.73 1.07
CA ALA A 60 -1.78 1.86 2.06
C ALA A 60 -1.23 0.44 1.95
N LEU A 61 -0.97 -0.17 3.09
CA LEU A 61 -0.55 -1.56 3.23
C LEU A 61 -1.80 -2.36 3.59
N GLY A 62 -2.06 -3.46 2.88
CA GLY A 62 -3.31 -4.21 2.97
C GLY A 62 -4.41 -3.68 2.04
N GLU A 63 -5.65 -4.08 2.31
CA GLU A 63 -6.80 -3.82 1.46
C GLU A 63 -7.76 -2.83 2.12
N ILE A 64 -8.02 -1.69 1.46
CA ILE A 64 -9.07 -0.76 1.90
C ILE A 64 -10.41 -1.29 1.39
N VAL A 65 -10.97 -2.28 2.10
CA VAL A 65 -12.35 -2.76 1.92
C VAL A 65 -13.08 -2.72 3.26
N PRO A 66 -14.42 -2.65 3.24
CA PRO A 66 -15.21 -2.79 4.45
C PRO A 66 -14.83 -4.06 5.21
N ASN A 67 -14.59 -3.93 6.53
CA ASN A 67 -14.27 -5.03 7.44
C ASN A 67 -12.91 -5.72 7.21
N ARG A 68 -11.96 -5.09 6.51
CA ARG A 68 -10.56 -5.49 6.56
C ARG A 68 -9.69 -4.38 7.10
N ASP A 69 -8.70 -4.79 7.88
CA ASP A 69 -7.69 -3.86 8.35
C ASP A 69 -6.73 -3.52 7.21
N TYR A 70 -6.36 -2.25 7.16
CA TYR A 70 -5.24 -1.77 6.39
C TYR A 70 -4.36 -0.95 7.33
N THR A 71 -3.11 -0.76 6.94
CA THR A 71 -2.15 0.09 7.67
C THR A 71 -1.72 1.22 6.73
N PRO A 72 -1.95 2.49 7.09
CA PRO A 72 -1.33 3.61 6.39
C PRO A 72 0.18 3.45 6.37
N ALA A 73 0.83 3.72 5.24
CA ALA A 73 2.29 3.78 5.22
C ALA A 73 2.80 4.83 6.23
N SER A 74 3.85 4.49 6.95
CA SER A 74 4.48 5.32 7.95
C SER A 74 5.10 6.57 7.32
N VAL A 75 5.20 7.64 8.11
CA VAL A 75 5.87 8.88 7.67
C VAL A 75 7.33 8.61 7.23
N ALA A 76 8.01 7.67 7.89
CA ALA A 76 9.38 7.30 7.53
C ALA A 76 9.46 6.64 6.15
N PHE A 77 8.49 5.79 5.80
CA PHE A 77 8.40 5.19 4.47
C PHE A 77 7.99 6.22 3.41
N LEU A 78 7.00 7.07 3.70
CA LEU A 78 6.57 8.13 2.77
C LEU A 78 7.72 9.09 2.38
N LYS A 79 8.58 9.45 3.35
CA LYS A 79 9.75 10.32 3.13
C LYS A 79 10.77 9.75 2.13
N ARG A 80 10.79 8.44 1.93
CA ARG A 80 11.71 7.82 0.96
C ARG A 80 11.42 8.30 -0.46
N PHE A 81 10.19 8.74 -0.74
CA PHE A 81 9.73 9.20 -2.05
C PHE A 81 9.76 10.73 -2.23
N ASP A 82 10.34 11.49 -1.29
CA ASP A 82 10.40 12.97 -1.36
C ASP A 82 11.11 13.45 -2.65
N ASP A 83 12.01 12.64 -3.20
CA ASP A 83 12.71 12.88 -4.46
C ASP A 83 11.78 12.98 -5.68
N LEU A 84 10.62 12.31 -5.63
CA LEU A 84 9.61 12.34 -6.70
C LEU A 84 8.87 13.68 -6.78
N LYS A 85 8.99 14.54 -5.76
CA LYS A 85 8.29 15.84 -5.67
C LYS A 85 6.77 15.74 -5.86
N LEU A 86 6.19 14.60 -5.47
CA LEU A 86 4.75 14.35 -5.48
C LEU A 86 4.15 14.75 -4.14
N ARG A 87 2.87 15.12 -4.14
CA ARG A 87 2.12 15.30 -2.89
C ARG A 87 1.72 13.94 -2.34
N LEU A 88 2.56 13.36 -1.48
CA LEU A 88 2.25 12.16 -0.73
C LEU A 88 1.58 12.51 0.61
N ILE A 89 0.38 11.97 0.83
CA ILE A 89 -0.43 12.17 2.03
C ILE A 89 -0.76 10.83 2.67
N SER A 90 -0.71 10.78 4.00
CA SER A 90 -1.03 9.55 4.75
C SER A 90 -2.46 9.11 4.50
N ALA A 91 -2.67 7.79 4.34
CA ALA A 91 -4.01 7.22 4.23
C ALA A 91 -4.88 7.52 5.47
N SER A 92 -4.26 7.77 6.63
CA SER A 92 -4.94 8.06 7.90
C SER A 92 -5.71 9.39 7.93
N VAL A 93 -5.41 10.31 7.01
CA VAL A 93 -6.05 11.65 6.98
C VAL A 93 -6.95 11.83 5.76
N LEU A 94 -7.05 10.81 4.91
CA LEU A 94 -7.93 10.86 3.73
C LEU A 94 -9.39 10.97 4.16
N THR A 95 -10.17 11.69 3.35
CA THR A 95 -11.61 11.82 3.55
C THR A 95 -12.36 11.51 2.27
N THR A 96 -13.69 11.51 2.32
CA THR A 96 -14.54 11.30 1.14
C THR A 96 -15.35 12.55 0.83
N ALA A 97 -15.50 12.83 -0.47
CA ALA A 97 -16.34 13.92 -0.96
C ALA A 97 -17.67 13.37 -1.51
N GLN A 98 -18.79 13.95 -1.06
CA GLN A 98 -20.13 13.69 -1.60
C GLN A 98 -20.32 14.33 -2.99
N PRO A 99 -21.20 13.79 -3.85
CA PRO A 99 -22.09 12.64 -3.62
C PRO A 99 -21.44 11.27 -3.93
N ASP A 100 -20.30 11.26 -4.63
CA ASP A 100 -19.71 10.03 -5.19
C ASP A 100 -18.83 9.25 -4.20
N ASN A 101 -18.73 9.70 -2.93
CA ASN A 101 -17.81 9.17 -1.91
C ASN A 101 -16.35 9.07 -2.41
N MET A 102 -15.93 10.00 -3.26
CA MET A 102 -14.59 10.01 -3.84
C MET A 102 -13.54 10.27 -2.75
N ILE A 103 -12.47 9.47 -2.73
CA ILE A 103 -11.35 9.67 -1.79
C ILE A 103 -10.59 10.93 -2.19
N VAL A 104 -10.45 11.85 -1.26
CA VAL A 104 -9.82 13.15 -1.47
C VAL A 104 -8.81 13.48 -0.38
N ASP A 105 -7.88 14.33 -0.79
CA ASP A 105 -6.99 15.06 0.08
C ASP A 105 -7.76 16.20 0.75
N PRO A 106 -7.92 16.22 2.08
CA PRO A 106 -8.74 17.23 2.74
C PRO A 106 -8.19 18.65 2.61
N ASP A 107 -6.87 18.82 2.53
CA ASP A 107 -6.25 20.15 2.49
C ASP A 107 -6.42 20.81 1.13
N GLN A 108 -6.23 20.02 0.06
CA GLN A 108 -6.30 20.52 -1.31
C GLN A 108 -7.66 20.28 -1.98
N ARG A 109 -8.51 19.43 -1.37
CA ARG A 109 -9.82 19.02 -1.90
C ARG A 109 -9.74 18.43 -3.31
N ILE A 110 -8.63 17.75 -3.62
CA ILE A 110 -8.41 17.07 -4.90
C ILE A 110 -8.45 15.55 -4.75
N ALA A 111 -8.72 14.85 -5.85
CA ALA A 111 -8.72 13.40 -5.90
C ALA A 111 -7.34 12.81 -5.64
N VAL A 112 -7.31 11.67 -4.95
CA VAL A 112 -6.08 10.99 -4.53
C VAL A 112 -5.89 9.70 -5.33
N TYR A 113 -4.68 9.46 -5.81
CA TYR A 113 -4.21 8.14 -6.19
C TYR A 113 -3.94 7.34 -4.93
N VAL A 114 -4.72 6.30 -4.67
CA VAL A 114 -4.49 5.40 -3.55
C VAL A 114 -3.79 4.15 -4.04
N ILE A 115 -2.51 4.02 -3.69
CA ILE A 115 -1.67 2.85 -3.99
C ILE A 115 -1.84 1.86 -2.85
N GLN A 116 -2.16 0.61 -3.17
CA GLN A 116 -2.44 -0.44 -2.20
C GLN A 116 -1.48 -1.61 -2.42
N VAL A 117 -0.66 -1.93 -1.42
CA VAL A 117 0.18 -3.14 -1.40
C VAL A 117 -0.54 -4.18 -0.55
N ARG A 118 -1.29 -5.08 -1.19
CA ARG A 118 -2.27 -5.96 -0.52
C ARG A 118 -1.68 -7.28 -0.05
N LEU A 119 -0.70 -7.79 -0.78
CA LEU A 119 0.03 -9.00 -0.45
C LEU A 119 1.50 -8.79 -0.76
N MET A 120 2.36 -9.27 0.13
CA MET A 120 3.79 -9.45 -0.06
C MET A 120 4.14 -10.87 0.39
N LYS A 121 4.56 -11.70 -0.56
CA LYS A 121 4.89 -13.11 -0.33
C LYS A 121 6.32 -13.39 -0.74
N ALA A 122 7.15 -13.83 0.21
CA ALA A 122 8.50 -14.28 -0.10
C ALA A 122 8.42 -15.59 -0.91
N LEU A 123 9.05 -15.61 -2.08
CA LEU A 123 9.23 -16.81 -2.90
C LEU A 123 10.60 -17.46 -2.64
N ALA A 124 11.62 -16.60 -2.44
CA ALA A 124 12.98 -16.97 -2.08
C ALA A 124 13.60 -15.83 -1.24
N ALA A 125 14.86 -15.97 -0.85
CA ALA A 125 15.57 -14.94 -0.08
C ALA A 125 15.72 -13.60 -0.84
N ASP A 126 15.73 -13.66 -2.16
CA ASP A 126 15.94 -12.56 -3.10
C ASP A 126 14.74 -12.30 -4.01
N ALA A 127 13.58 -12.89 -3.73
CA ALA A 127 12.42 -12.83 -4.61
C ALA A 127 11.11 -12.73 -3.84
N TRP A 128 10.29 -11.74 -4.19
CA TRP A 128 8.98 -11.49 -3.60
C TRP A 128 7.92 -11.34 -4.68
N GLU A 129 6.79 -11.99 -4.44
CA GLU A 129 5.57 -11.81 -5.19
C GLU A 129 4.67 -10.81 -4.46
N TYR A 130 4.09 -9.88 -5.20
CA TYR A 130 3.17 -8.90 -4.66
C TYR A 130 1.82 -8.92 -5.38
N GLU A 131 0.76 -8.67 -4.62
CA GLU A 131 -0.49 -8.14 -5.19
C GLU A 131 -0.58 -6.66 -4.82
N ALA A 132 -0.48 -5.80 -5.82
CA ALA A 132 -0.54 -4.36 -5.61
C ALA A 132 -1.33 -3.68 -6.72
N GLY A 133 -1.95 -2.57 -6.37
CA GLY A 133 -2.80 -1.82 -7.29
C GLY A 133 -2.90 -0.36 -6.93
N TRP A 134 -3.67 0.35 -7.75
CA TRP A 134 -4.00 1.74 -7.55
C TRP A 134 -5.49 1.97 -7.79
N SER A 135 -6.03 3.00 -7.16
CA SER A 135 -7.33 3.56 -7.48
C SER A 135 -7.26 5.07 -7.58
N TYR A 136 -8.07 5.64 -8.47
CA TYR A 136 -8.25 7.07 -8.66
C TYR A 136 -9.65 7.35 -9.16
N LYS A 137 -10.44 8.10 -8.38
CA LYS A 137 -11.87 8.30 -8.63
C LYS A 137 -12.59 6.95 -8.77
N LYS A 138 -13.17 6.67 -9.95
CA LYS A 138 -13.90 5.43 -10.25
C LYS A 138 -13.00 4.38 -10.87
N ASP A 139 -11.79 4.75 -11.29
CA ASP A 139 -10.86 3.86 -11.98
C ASP A 139 -9.96 3.16 -10.97
N PHE A 140 -9.71 1.88 -11.20
CA PHE A 140 -8.75 1.12 -10.44
C PHE A 140 -8.13 0.00 -11.28
N GLN A 141 -6.94 -0.41 -10.88
CA GLN A 141 -6.30 -1.59 -11.44
C GLN A 141 -5.44 -2.26 -10.37
N ARG A 142 -5.59 -3.58 -10.26
CA ARG A 142 -4.80 -4.45 -9.40
C ARG A 142 -4.02 -5.42 -10.29
N LYS A 143 -2.74 -5.55 -9.98
CA LYS A 143 -1.83 -6.40 -10.73
C LYS A 143 -1.06 -7.32 -9.80
N LYS A 144 -0.53 -8.36 -10.41
CA LYS A 144 0.49 -9.22 -9.80
C LYS A 144 1.85 -8.66 -10.19
N TRP A 145 2.76 -8.60 -9.23
CA TRP A 145 4.11 -8.10 -9.44
C TRP A 145 5.13 -9.09 -8.89
N LEU A 146 6.31 -9.08 -9.49
CA LEU A 146 7.47 -9.82 -9.02
C LEU A 146 8.60 -8.83 -8.80
N VAL A 147 9.18 -8.84 -7.60
CA VAL A 147 10.39 -8.10 -7.29
C VAL A 147 11.50 -9.10 -7.02
N LYS A 148 12.58 -9.05 -7.80
CA LYS A 148 13.76 -9.90 -7.64
C LYS A 148 15.00 -9.06 -7.43
N GLN A 149 15.83 -9.43 -6.48
CA GLN A 149 17.12 -8.80 -6.28
C GLN A 149 18.15 -9.42 -7.22
N VAL A 150 18.73 -8.61 -8.10
CA VAL A 150 19.76 -8.99 -9.06
C VAL A 150 20.92 -8.03 -8.89
N ASP A 151 22.11 -8.55 -8.57
CA ASP A 151 23.33 -7.75 -8.32
C ASP A 151 23.12 -6.62 -7.30
N GLY A 152 22.36 -6.92 -6.23
CA GLY A 152 22.06 -5.96 -5.16
C GLY A 152 21.00 -4.93 -5.51
N LYS A 153 20.38 -4.98 -6.69
CA LYS A 153 19.30 -4.08 -7.12
C LYS A 153 17.99 -4.83 -7.29
N ASN A 154 16.87 -4.18 -6.95
CA ASN A 154 15.56 -4.75 -7.21
C ASN A 154 15.16 -4.55 -8.67
N VAL A 155 14.73 -5.63 -9.31
CA VAL A 155 14.11 -5.66 -10.63
C VAL A 155 12.63 -5.94 -10.43
N VAL A 156 11.80 -4.96 -10.75
CA VAL A 156 10.34 -5.05 -10.64
C VAL A 156 9.76 -5.46 -11.99
N THR A 157 8.92 -6.50 -11.99
CA THR A 157 8.27 -7.04 -13.20
C THR A 157 6.77 -7.11 -13.00
N ASP A 158 6.01 -6.50 -13.92
CA ASP A 158 4.56 -6.68 -14.03
C ASP A 158 4.25 -8.11 -14.51
N GLN A 159 3.46 -8.86 -13.74
CA GLN A 159 3.05 -10.24 -14.03
C GLN A 159 1.60 -10.32 -14.55
N GLY A 160 0.95 -9.17 -14.78
CA GLY A 160 -0.38 -9.08 -15.37
C GLY A 160 -1.45 -8.53 -14.44
N VAL A 161 -2.57 -8.15 -15.06
CA VAL A 161 -3.75 -7.62 -14.37
C VAL A 161 -4.51 -8.76 -13.70
N LEU A 162 -4.77 -8.60 -12.40
CA LEU A 162 -5.63 -9.50 -11.62
C LEU A 162 -7.08 -9.03 -11.64
N ASP A 163 -7.28 -7.72 -11.58
CA ASP A 163 -8.60 -7.09 -11.49
C ASP A 163 -8.48 -5.60 -11.85
N GLY A 164 -9.58 -4.96 -12.20
CA GLY A 164 -9.60 -3.55 -12.58
C GLY A 164 -10.66 -3.23 -13.60
N ASN A 165 -11.10 -1.98 -13.58
CA ASN A 165 -12.01 -1.42 -14.57
C ASN A 165 -11.32 -0.40 -15.50
N TRP A 166 -10.05 -0.09 -15.25
CA TRP A 166 -9.27 0.78 -16.12
C TRP A 166 -9.14 0.17 -17.52
N LYS A 167 -9.63 0.91 -18.52
CA LYS A 167 -9.41 0.63 -19.93
C LYS A 167 -8.53 1.74 -20.46
N ALA A 168 -7.35 1.39 -20.98
CA ALA A 168 -6.51 2.36 -21.66
C ALA A 168 -7.36 3.05 -22.76
N PRO A 169 -7.26 4.38 -22.92
CA PRO A 169 -7.91 5.05 -24.04
C PRO A 169 -7.50 4.34 -25.33
N THR A 170 -8.46 3.83 -26.09
CA THR A 170 -8.21 3.35 -27.45
C THR A 170 -7.80 4.56 -28.26
N ASN A 171 -6.52 4.62 -28.66
CA ASN A 171 -6.03 5.55 -29.68
C ASN A 171 -6.76 5.32 -31.00
#